data_AF-T2IBL8-F1
#
_entry.id   AF-T2IBL8-F1
#
_cell.length_a   1.000
_cell.length_b   1.000
_cell.length_c   1.000
_cell.angle_alpha   90.00
_cell.angle_beta   90.00
_cell.angle_gamma   90.00
#
_symmetry.space_group_name_H-M   'P 1'
#
loop_
_entity.id
_entity.type
_entity.pdbx_description
1 polymer ?
#
loop_
_entity_poly.entity_id
_entity_poly.type
_entity_poly.pdbx_seq_one_letter_code
_entity_poly.pdbx_strand_id
1 'polypeptide(L)'
;MTNIPVSRTVLDHLSSISLRNNQGQTLKPFELAKDVHRLGRDPKKADLIVPEKDNWMMVSGCQASFVKEGNNYRIYDGDQVKSSSNRLFFNNSLITPKQGLLLQDGMVVTVGTLARNHIIITYSHTNANQPSKKNQKTAISIKNKSVSIGRNPQANLPLDAPTISYDHAIIDNNSKGQYILTDRSTNGVFVNGQKVTGQAIIPNGSTIRIGPYLLILQGDILRIADRGDNIRLDAKNLTRFVKDKNGEKITILKDVFLPINPDQFVVIIGGSGTGKSTLMKTLLGTEQLENGTVELNGEDLRKNFNIYRNLIGYVPQYDIVHPNLTVREVLYYAAKLRLPPDINLVQESEKVLNQIDLKERENTLVKNLSGGQLKRVSMGVELLADPKLFFLDEPTSGLDPGLDKKMMELLKDLSNEGRTIILVTHTTLNINLCDRLVFLGKGGNLCYFGPPQKAIDFFGIKSNNFADIYVHLEDSDKVKKKQKDLKMILIFTSNILINI
;
A
#
# COMPACT_ATOMS: atom_id res chain seq x y z
N MET A 1 0.73 -26.73 -63.85
CA MET A 1 0.43 -25.71 -62.83
C MET A 1 1.14 -26.11 -61.56
N THR A 2 2.19 -25.37 -61.20
CA THR A 2 3.08 -25.60 -60.07
C THR A 2 2.39 -25.25 -58.76
N ASN A 3 2.27 -26.23 -57.86
CA ASN A 3 1.85 -26.02 -56.47
C ASN A 3 2.93 -25.21 -55.72
N ILE A 4 2.63 -23.96 -55.43
CA ILE A 4 3.40 -23.13 -54.49
C ILE A 4 2.99 -23.56 -53.08
N PRO A 5 3.90 -24.03 -52.22
CA PRO A 5 3.57 -24.27 -50.83
C PRO A 5 3.37 -22.92 -50.15
N VAL A 6 2.14 -22.64 -49.73
CA VAL A 6 1.83 -21.52 -48.86
C VAL A 6 2.58 -21.75 -47.55
N SER A 7 3.68 -21.03 -47.32
CA SER A 7 4.32 -21.02 -46.01
C SER A 7 3.33 -20.41 -45.03
N ARG A 8 2.71 -21.24 -44.19
CA ARG A 8 2.05 -20.74 -42.99
C ARG A 8 3.16 -20.17 -42.13
N THR A 9 3.32 -18.84 -42.15
CA THR A 9 4.10 -18.13 -41.14
C THR A 9 3.45 -18.46 -39.81
N VAL A 10 4.04 -19.39 -39.06
CA VAL A 10 3.74 -19.54 -37.64
C VAL A 10 4.19 -18.22 -37.04
N LEU A 11 3.26 -17.37 -36.63
CA LEU A 11 3.56 -16.24 -35.76
C LEU A 11 4.06 -16.86 -34.46
N ASP A 12 5.38 -16.99 -34.33
CA ASP A 12 5.99 -17.33 -33.06
C ASP A 12 5.47 -16.32 -32.03
N HIS A 13 4.91 -16.82 -30.93
CA HIS A 13 4.41 -16.01 -29.84
C HIS A 13 5.59 -15.32 -29.15
N LEU A 14 5.98 -14.16 -29.68
CA LEU A 14 7.10 -13.37 -29.18
C LEU A 14 6.72 -12.73 -27.85
N SER A 15 7.28 -13.30 -26.78
CA SER A 15 7.27 -12.67 -25.46
C SER A 15 8.43 -11.68 -25.41
N SER A 16 8.19 -10.49 -24.87
CA SER A 16 9.23 -9.49 -24.68
C SER A 16 9.02 -8.70 -23.40
N ILE A 17 10.08 -8.05 -22.95
CA ILE A 17 10.02 -7.06 -21.88
C ILE A 17 10.53 -5.71 -22.39
N SER A 18 9.85 -4.65 -22.01
CA SER A 18 10.34 -3.28 -22.20
C SER A 18 10.68 -2.68 -20.84
N LEU A 19 11.78 -1.93 -20.80
CA LEU A 19 12.25 -1.28 -19.59
C LEU A 19 12.15 0.24 -19.75
N ARG A 20 11.71 0.90 -18.68
CA ARG A 20 11.65 2.36 -18.60
C ARG A 20 12.16 2.85 -17.25
N ASN A 21 13.02 3.85 -17.25
CA ASN A 21 13.49 4.49 -16.01
C ASN A 21 12.57 5.63 -15.55
N ASN A 22 12.87 6.17 -14.37
CA ASN A 22 12.17 7.30 -13.75
C ASN A 22 12.21 8.61 -14.56
N GLN A 23 13.16 8.78 -15.49
CA GLN A 23 13.24 9.92 -16.40
C GLN A 23 12.44 9.73 -17.69
N GLY A 24 11.81 8.57 -17.86
CA GLY A 24 11.02 8.23 -19.04
C GLY A 24 11.84 7.68 -20.20
N GLN A 25 13.15 7.48 -20.03
CA GLN A 25 13.98 6.82 -21.04
C GLN A 25 13.60 5.34 -21.12
N THR A 26 13.46 4.83 -22.34
CA THR A 26 13.11 3.43 -22.62
C THR A 26 14.26 2.73 -23.32
N LEU A 27 14.55 1.50 -22.93
CA LEU A 27 15.44 0.63 -23.70
C LEU A 27 14.67 -0.01 -24.86
N LYS A 28 15.41 -0.49 -25.87
CA LYS A 28 14.84 -1.41 -26.86
C LYS A 28 14.28 -2.63 -26.12
N PRO A 29 13.10 -3.15 -26.51
CA PRO A 29 12.55 -4.35 -25.88
C PRO A 29 13.53 -5.52 -25.96
N PHE A 30 13.60 -6.30 -24.89
CA PHE A 30 14.32 -7.56 -24.85
C PHE A 30 13.37 -8.70 -25.20
N GLU A 31 13.73 -9.53 -26.17
CA GLU A 31 12.97 -10.73 -26.51
C GLU A 31 13.26 -11.85 -25.52
N LEU A 32 12.22 -12.58 -25.14
CA LEU A 32 12.29 -13.75 -24.27
C LEU A 32 12.08 -15.01 -25.11
N ALA A 33 13.17 -15.59 -25.59
CA ALA A 33 13.18 -16.74 -26.50
C ALA A 33 13.65 -18.06 -25.85
N LYS A 34 14.36 -18.00 -24.72
CA LYS A 34 14.91 -19.15 -24.01
C LYS A 34 14.03 -19.53 -22.82
N ASP A 35 14.17 -20.77 -22.35
CA ASP A 35 13.47 -21.22 -21.15
C ASP A 35 13.84 -20.42 -19.89
N VAL A 36 15.06 -19.87 -19.84
CA VAL A 36 15.51 -19.01 -18.74
C VAL A 36 16.26 -17.80 -19.28
N HIS A 37 15.88 -16.62 -18.79
CA HIS A 37 16.59 -15.36 -18.99
C HIS A 37 16.88 -14.69 -17.65
N ARG A 38 17.92 -13.87 -17.61
CA ARG A 38 18.31 -13.08 -16.44
C ARG A 38 18.56 -11.65 -16.86
N LEU A 39 17.84 -10.73 -16.22
CA LEU A 39 17.98 -9.30 -16.36
C LEU A 39 18.93 -8.76 -15.31
N GLY A 40 19.89 -7.93 -15.71
CA GLY A 40 20.84 -7.33 -14.77
C GLY A 40 21.87 -6.42 -15.41
N ARG A 41 22.74 -5.85 -14.57
CA ARG A 41 23.90 -5.06 -15.01
C ARG A 41 25.17 -5.87 -15.20
N ASP A 42 25.29 -7.04 -14.57
CA ASP A 42 26.52 -7.86 -14.58
C ASP A 42 26.46 -8.86 -15.75
N PRO A 43 27.29 -8.70 -16.81
CA PRO A 43 27.28 -9.59 -17.98
C PRO A 43 27.67 -11.03 -17.66
N LYS A 44 28.28 -11.29 -16.50
CA LYS A 44 28.60 -12.65 -16.06
C LYS A 44 27.40 -13.37 -15.43
N LYS A 45 26.34 -12.64 -15.08
CA LYS A 45 25.18 -13.17 -14.35
C LYS A 45 23.87 -13.03 -15.11
N ALA A 46 23.80 -12.11 -16.07
CA ALA A 46 22.62 -11.77 -16.83
C ALA A 46 22.87 -11.93 -18.34
N ASP A 47 21.81 -12.18 -19.11
CA ASP A 47 21.84 -12.15 -20.58
C ASP A 47 20.99 -11.01 -21.17
N LEU A 48 20.07 -10.45 -20.38
CA LEU A 48 19.38 -9.19 -20.69
C LEU A 48 20.11 -8.06 -19.96
N ILE A 49 21.05 -7.41 -20.65
CA ILE A 49 21.97 -6.44 -20.04
C ILE A 49 21.44 -5.02 -20.13
N VAL A 50 21.35 -4.38 -18.96
CA VAL A 50 21.00 -2.97 -18.82
C VAL A 50 22.29 -2.13 -18.76
N PRO A 51 22.34 -0.93 -19.37
CA PRO A 51 23.51 -0.06 -19.31
C PRO A 51 23.95 0.27 -17.87
N GLU A 52 25.27 0.42 -17.66
CA GLU A 52 25.82 0.84 -16.35
C GLU A 52 25.73 2.36 -16.09
N LYS A 53 25.49 3.15 -17.14
CA LYS A 53 25.34 4.62 -17.08
C LYS A 53 23.86 5.03 -17.27
N ASP A 54 23.54 6.31 -17.19
CA ASP A 54 22.21 6.87 -17.54
C ASP A 54 21.01 6.45 -16.66
N ASN A 55 21.14 6.60 -15.34
CA ASN A 55 20.05 6.38 -14.36
C ASN A 55 19.52 4.93 -14.26
N TRP A 56 20.26 3.96 -14.78
CA TRP A 56 19.92 2.53 -14.68
C TRP A 56 20.56 1.80 -13.48
N MET A 57 21.26 2.54 -12.60
CA MET A 57 21.96 1.99 -11.43
C MET A 57 21.03 1.26 -10.44
N MET A 58 19.72 1.52 -10.49
CA MET A 58 18.70 0.79 -9.72
C MET A 58 18.58 -0.69 -10.14
N VAL A 59 19.02 -1.09 -11.32
CA VAL A 59 19.06 -2.51 -11.70
C VAL A 59 20.24 -3.19 -11.00
N SER A 60 20.03 -4.30 -10.32
CA SER A 60 21.12 -5.06 -9.67
C SER A 60 22.00 -5.80 -10.69
N GLY A 61 23.15 -6.33 -10.26
CA GLY A 61 23.99 -7.21 -11.10
C GLY A 61 23.21 -8.39 -11.71
N CYS A 62 22.34 -9.01 -10.91
CA CYS A 62 21.23 -9.85 -11.36
C CYS A 62 19.96 -9.34 -10.67
N GLN A 63 19.07 -8.70 -11.42
CA GLN A 63 17.87 -8.06 -10.90
C GLN A 63 16.66 -9.00 -10.92
N ALA A 64 16.47 -9.74 -12.02
CA ALA A 64 15.34 -10.65 -12.15
C ALA A 64 15.69 -11.86 -13.01
N SER A 65 15.06 -12.99 -12.71
CA SER A 65 15.08 -14.19 -13.55
C SER A 65 13.71 -14.42 -14.15
N PHE A 66 13.64 -14.71 -15.44
CA PHE A 66 12.44 -15.08 -16.16
C PHE A 66 12.53 -16.56 -16.50
N VAL A 67 11.57 -17.36 -16.06
CA VAL A 67 11.51 -18.80 -16.33
C VAL A 67 10.24 -19.08 -17.10
N LYS A 68 10.34 -19.78 -18.23
CA LYS A 68 9.21 -20.13 -19.07
C LYS A 68 8.30 -21.11 -18.34
N GLU A 69 7.01 -20.79 -18.29
CA GLU A 69 5.95 -21.60 -17.69
C GLU A 69 4.76 -21.65 -18.67
N GLY A 70 4.67 -22.75 -19.43
CA GLY A 70 3.74 -22.86 -20.55
C GLY A 70 4.09 -21.85 -21.67
N ASN A 71 3.12 -21.02 -22.04
CA ASN A 71 3.30 -19.98 -23.07
C ASN A 71 3.76 -18.63 -22.49
N ASN A 72 3.87 -18.51 -21.17
CA ASN A 72 4.26 -17.28 -20.50
C ASN A 72 5.57 -17.44 -19.73
N TYR A 73 6.01 -16.37 -19.09
CA TYR A 73 7.16 -16.38 -18.19
C TYR A 73 6.74 -16.06 -16.77
N ARG A 74 7.34 -16.76 -15.81
CA ARG A 74 7.34 -16.37 -14.40
C ARG A 74 8.58 -15.53 -14.11
N ILE A 75 8.39 -14.36 -13.52
CA ILE A 75 9.48 -13.49 -13.07
C ILE A 75 9.79 -13.74 -11.59
N TYR A 76 11.06 -13.81 -11.25
CA TYR A 76 11.57 -13.98 -9.89
C TYR A 76 12.52 -12.83 -9.54
N ASP A 77 12.54 -12.42 -8.28
CA ASP A 77 13.51 -11.46 -7.75
C ASP A 77 14.91 -12.10 -7.66
N GLY A 78 15.90 -11.47 -8.30
CA GLY A 78 17.28 -11.97 -8.32
C GLY A 78 17.48 -13.23 -9.17
N ASP A 79 18.19 -14.22 -8.63
CA ASP A 79 18.64 -15.44 -9.36
C ASP A 79 17.86 -16.71 -8.98
N GLN A 80 16.66 -16.56 -8.39
CA GLN A 80 15.81 -17.61 -7.79
C GLN A 80 16.32 -18.20 -6.46
N VAL A 81 17.54 -17.85 -6.04
CA VAL A 81 18.09 -18.26 -4.74
C VAL A 81 18.31 -17.03 -3.86
N LYS A 82 19.08 -16.08 -4.37
CA LYS A 82 19.39 -14.80 -3.77
C LYS A 82 18.61 -13.69 -4.46
N SER A 83 17.99 -12.87 -3.65
CA SER A 83 17.27 -11.69 -4.07
C SER A 83 18.18 -10.58 -4.60
N SER A 84 17.60 -9.72 -5.44
CA SER A 84 18.26 -8.51 -5.91
C SER A 84 18.38 -7.46 -4.81
N SER A 85 19.22 -6.44 -5.02
CA SER A 85 19.48 -5.39 -4.03
C SER A 85 18.29 -4.43 -3.91
N ASN A 86 17.72 -4.03 -5.05
CA ASN A 86 16.63 -3.05 -5.11
C ASN A 86 15.24 -3.68 -5.18
N ARG A 87 15.16 -5.02 -5.11
CA ARG A 87 13.93 -5.81 -5.07
C ARG A 87 13.02 -5.62 -6.27
N LEU A 88 12.02 -6.49 -6.35
CA LEU A 88 11.08 -6.54 -7.45
C LEU A 88 9.66 -6.51 -6.87
N PHE A 89 8.79 -5.68 -7.41
CA PHE A 89 7.44 -5.46 -6.89
C PHE A 89 6.38 -5.51 -7.98
N PHE A 90 5.22 -6.07 -7.65
CA PHE A 90 4.01 -5.98 -8.45
C PHE A 90 2.90 -5.43 -7.56
N ASN A 91 2.28 -4.32 -7.98
CA ASN A 91 1.29 -3.58 -7.17
C ASN A 91 1.78 -3.36 -5.72
N ASN A 92 3.02 -2.87 -5.55
CA ASN A 92 3.71 -2.68 -4.26
C ASN A 92 3.89 -3.95 -3.40
N SER A 93 3.46 -5.13 -3.87
CA SER A 93 3.72 -6.41 -3.23
C SER A 93 5.06 -6.99 -3.69
N LEU A 94 5.84 -7.50 -2.74
CA LEU A 94 7.18 -8.04 -3.01
C LEU A 94 7.09 -9.35 -3.80
N ILE A 95 7.78 -9.41 -4.94
CA ILE A 95 8.06 -10.66 -5.65
C ILE A 95 9.33 -11.26 -5.04
N THR A 96 9.31 -12.56 -4.73
CA THR A 96 10.42 -13.24 -4.04
C THR A 96 11.17 -14.20 -4.97
N PRO A 97 12.43 -14.58 -4.66
CA PRO A 97 13.17 -15.56 -5.44
C PRO A 97 12.53 -16.95 -5.46
N LYS A 98 11.71 -17.27 -4.45
CA LYS A 98 11.08 -18.60 -4.31
C LYS A 98 9.72 -18.69 -4.98
N GLN A 99 8.88 -17.67 -4.82
CA GLN A 99 7.50 -17.72 -5.31
C GLN A 99 7.37 -17.19 -6.74
N GLY A 100 8.12 -16.14 -7.07
CA GLY A 100 7.98 -15.42 -8.34
C GLY A 100 6.56 -14.89 -8.60
N LEU A 101 6.31 -14.44 -9.83
CA LEU A 101 5.03 -13.98 -10.33
C LEU A 101 4.85 -14.44 -11.78
N LEU A 102 3.78 -15.18 -12.07
CA LEU A 102 3.46 -15.56 -13.45
C LEU A 102 2.98 -14.33 -14.22
N LEU A 103 3.68 -13.97 -15.30
CA LEU A 103 3.39 -12.79 -16.10
C LEU A 103 2.26 -13.05 -17.11
N GLN A 104 1.47 -12.01 -17.34
CA GLN A 104 0.42 -11.94 -18.35
C GLN A 104 0.66 -10.69 -19.19
N ASP A 105 0.16 -10.70 -20.43
CA ASP A 105 0.32 -9.56 -21.35
C ASP A 105 -0.10 -8.24 -20.70
N GLY A 106 0.74 -7.21 -20.86
CA GLY A 106 0.55 -5.88 -20.31
C GLY A 106 0.86 -5.74 -18.82
N MET A 107 1.27 -6.81 -18.12
CA MET A 107 1.65 -6.69 -16.70
C MET A 107 2.88 -5.80 -16.51
N VAL A 108 2.84 -5.02 -15.44
CA VAL A 108 3.88 -4.06 -15.07
C VAL A 108 4.49 -4.44 -13.73
N VAL A 109 5.80 -4.57 -13.70
CA VAL A 109 6.59 -4.87 -12.50
C VAL A 109 7.59 -3.74 -12.28
N THR A 110 7.86 -3.39 -11.02
CA THR A 110 8.81 -2.32 -10.68
C THR A 110 10.05 -2.85 -9.95
N VAL A 111 11.18 -2.21 -10.20
CA VAL A 111 12.39 -2.33 -9.38
C VAL A 111 12.41 -1.15 -8.41
N GLY A 112 12.46 -1.44 -7.11
CA GLY A 112 12.27 -0.44 -6.06
C GLY A 112 10.80 -0.03 -5.84
N THR A 113 10.54 0.59 -4.69
CA THR A 113 9.21 1.09 -4.29
C THR A 113 9.07 2.61 -4.44
N LEU A 114 10.18 3.34 -4.46
CA LEU A 114 10.16 4.81 -4.57
C LEU A 114 9.74 5.26 -5.96
N ALA A 115 8.65 6.01 -6.05
CA ALA A 115 8.14 6.54 -7.31
C ALA A 115 9.14 7.43 -8.06
N ARG A 116 10.01 8.14 -7.35
CA ARG A 116 11.05 8.99 -7.94
C ARG A 116 12.28 8.22 -8.43
N ASN A 117 12.40 6.95 -8.07
CA ASN A 117 13.62 6.18 -8.29
C ASN A 117 13.31 4.69 -8.49
N HIS A 118 12.49 4.40 -9.50
CA HIS A 118 12.17 3.04 -9.92
C HIS A 118 12.51 2.76 -11.37
N ILE A 119 12.59 1.47 -11.71
CA ILE A 119 12.55 0.99 -13.10
C ILE A 119 11.23 0.26 -13.30
N ILE A 120 10.55 0.56 -14.40
CA ILE A 120 9.34 -0.12 -14.84
C ILE A 120 9.75 -1.19 -15.86
N ILE A 121 9.29 -2.42 -15.63
CA ILE A 121 9.39 -3.55 -16.54
C ILE A 121 7.97 -3.87 -17.01
N THR A 122 7.71 -3.74 -18.30
CA THR A 122 6.42 -4.12 -18.90
C THR A 122 6.60 -5.39 -19.71
N TYR A 123 5.83 -6.42 -19.38
CA TYR A 123 5.80 -7.67 -20.14
C TYR A 123 4.76 -7.59 -21.25
N SER A 124 5.14 -8.03 -22.43
CA SER A 124 4.27 -8.11 -23.59
C SER A 124 4.33 -9.50 -24.18
N HIS A 125 3.16 -10.07 -24.47
CA HIS A 125 3.00 -11.36 -25.09
C HIS A 125 1.94 -11.26 -26.18
N THR A 126 2.32 -11.54 -27.43
CA THR A 126 1.40 -11.50 -28.56
C THR A 126 0.38 -12.64 -28.49
N ASN A 127 -0.73 -12.38 -27.79
CA ASN A 127 -1.93 -13.21 -27.84
C ASN A 127 -2.96 -12.57 -28.76
N ALA A 128 -3.29 -13.23 -29.86
CA ALA A 128 -4.23 -12.73 -30.87
C ALA A 128 -5.69 -12.57 -30.38
N ASN A 129 -6.01 -12.92 -29.12
CA ASN A 129 -7.38 -12.98 -28.59
C ASN A 129 -7.49 -12.56 -27.11
N GLN A 130 -6.99 -11.37 -26.74
CA GLN A 130 -7.42 -10.75 -25.48
C GLN A 130 -8.06 -9.38 -25.72
N PRO A 131 -9.30 -9.15 -25.24
CA PRO A 131 -9.89 -7.83 -25.25
C PRO A 131 -9.06 -6.92 -24.33
N SER A 132 -8.54 -5.83 -24.89
CA SER A 132 -7.88 -4.77 -24.14
C SER A 132 -8.80 -4.31 -23.00
N LYS A 133 -8.39 -4.52 -21.73
CA LYS A 133 -9.08 -3.92 -20.58
C LYS A 133 -9.24 -2.43 -20.84
N LYS A 134 -10.43 -1.87 -20.54
CA LYS A 134 -10.78 -0.44 -20.73
C LYS A 134 -9.57 0.45 -20.39
N ASN A 135 -8.95 1.04 -21.42
CA ASN A 135 -7.79 1.92 -21.30
C ASN A 135 -8.20 3.21 -20.57
N GLN A 136 -8.10 3.22 -19.24
CA GLN A 136 -8.01 4.48 -18.51
C GLN A 136 -6.68 5.13 -18.91
N LYS A 137 -6.72 6.40 -19.33
CA LYS A 137 -5.53 7.15 -19.75
C LYS A 137 -4.54 7.21 -18.58
N THR A 138 -3.44 6.47 -18.68
CA THR A 138 -2.34 6.49 -17.70
C THR A 138 -1.30 7.56 -18.01
N ALA A 139 -1.41 8.22 -19.16
CA ALA A 139 -0.52 9.27 -19.61
C ALA A 139 -1.25 10.22 -20.57
N ILE A 140 -0.87 11.51 -20.54
CA ILE A 140 -1.30 12.50 -21.51
C ILE A 140 -0.12 13.40 -21.91
N SER A 141 -0.09 13.82 -23.16
CA SER A 141 0.76 14.94 -23.55
C SER A 141 0.15 16.24 -23.03
N ILE A 142 0.97 17.14 -22.50
CA ILE A 142 0.60 18.47 -22.00
C ILE A 142 1.19 19.59 -22.88
N LYS A 143 1.86 19.24 -23.97
CA LYS A 143 2.50 20.18 -24.89
C LYS A 143 1.49 21.18 -25.47
N ASN A 144 1.83 22.48 -25.40
CA ASN A 144 1.12 23.57 -26.05
C ASN A 144 -0.41 23.63 -25.76
N LYS A 145 -0.87 23.14 -24.62
CA LYS A 145 -2.28 23.21 -24.24
C LYS A 145 -2.47 23.35 -22.74
N SER A 146 -3.59 23.94 -22.36
CA SER A 146 -4.08 23.89 -20.98
C SER A 146 -4.58 22.48 -20.67
N VAL A 147 -4.23 21.98 -19.48
CA VAL A 147 -4.57 20.62 -19.04
C VAL A 147 -5.34 20.68 -17.73
N SER A 148 -6.63 20.37 -17.78
CA SER A 148 -7.46 20.21 -16.61
C SER A 148 -7.32 18.82 -15.99
N ILE A 149 -7.25 18.79 -14.66
CA ILE A 149 -7.13 17.59 -13.84
C ILE A 149 -8.18 17.66 -12.73
N GLY A 150 -8.94 16.59 -12.54
CA GLY A 150 -9.96 16.54 -11.49
C GLY A 150 -10.93 15.38 -11.68
N ARG A 151 -11.97 15.34 -10.84
CA ARG A 151 -13.00 14.29 -10.88
C ARG A 151 -13.96 14.45 -12.06
N ASN A 152 -13.98 15.61 -12.72
CA ASN A 152 -14.73 15.86 -13.94
C ASN A 152 -14.39 14.81 -15.02
N PRO A 153 -15.35 13.97 -15.46
CA PRO A 153 -15.11 12.94 -16.48
C PRO A 153 -14.64 13.52 -17.84
N GLN A 154 -14.91 14.80 -18.09
CA GLN A 154 -14.49 15.52 -19.30
C GLN A 154 -13.15 16.25 -19.13
N ALA A 155 -12.50 16.16 -17.96
CA ALA A 155 -11.16 16.71 -17.76
C ALA A 155 -10.15 16.06 -18.74
N ASN A 156 -9.05 16.77 -19.02
CA ASN A 156 -8.01 16.20 -19.87
C ASN A 156 -7.36 14.96 -19.23
N LEU A 157 -7.21 14.99 -17.89
CA LEU A 157 -6.83 13.84 -17.07
C LEU A 157 -7.86 13.66 -15.93
N PRO A 158 -8.90 12.83 -16.14
CA PRO A 158 -9.87 12.54 -15.10
C PRO A 158 -9.25 11.65 -14.01
N LEU A 159 -9.43 12.04 -12.75
CA LEU A 159 -8.97 11.31 -11.57
C LEU A 159 -10.16 11.00 -10.67
N ASP A 160 -10.43 9.72 -10.45
CA ASP A 160 -11.62 9.27 -9.71
C ASP A 160 -11.25 8.97 -8.25
N ALA A 161 -11.59 9.89 -7.35
CA ALA A 161 -11.54 9.69 -5.91
C ALA A 161 -12.41 10.74 -5.19
N PRO A 162 -13.08 10.40 -4.07
CA PRO A 162 -13.98 11.33 -3.37
C PRO A 162 -13.23 12.53 -2.78
N THR A 163 -11.94 12.42 -2.50
CA THR A 163 -11.13 13.56 -2.00
C THR A 163 -10.72 14.55 -3.11
N ILE A 164 -11.02 14.27 -4.38
CA ILE A 164 -10.63 15.10 -5.53
C ILE A 164 -11.82 15.97 -5.94
N SER A 165 -11.63 17.30 -5.89
CA SER A 165 -12.57 18.29 -6.43
C SER A 165 -12.88 18.06 -7.93
N TYR A 166 -14.08 18.45 -8.37
CA TYR A 166 -14.51 18.34 -9.77
C TYR A 166 -13.45 18.88 -10.76
N ASP A 167 -13.01 20.12 -10.53
CA ASP A 167 -11.89 20.76 -11.21
C ASP A 167 -10.79 21.03 -10.18
N HIS A 168 -9.84 20.10 -10.04
CA HIS A 168 -8.88 20.09 -8.94
C HIS A 168 -7.65 20.96 -9.22
N ALA A 169 -7.11 20.86 -10.43
CA ALA A 169 -5.92 21.58 -10.83
C ALA A 169 -5.92 21.86 -12.34
N ILE A 170 -5.17 22.89 -12.74
CA ILE A 170 -4.86 23.15 -14.15
C ILE A 170 -3.35 23.26 -14.31
N ILE A 171 -2.84 22.71 -15.41
CA ILE A 171 -1.47 22.93 -15.87
C ILE A 171 -1.50 23.73 -17.17
N ASP A 172 -0.82 24.88 -17.16
CA ASP A 172 -0.67 25.78 -18.31
C ASP A 172 0.81 25.96 -18.67
N ASN A 173 1.08 26.57 -19.83
CA ASN A 173 2.42 27.04 -20.19
C ASN A 173 2.52 28.55 -20.02
N ASN A 174 3.61 29.02 -19.41
CA ASN A 174 3.93 30.45 -19.40
C ASN A 174 4.61 30.88 -20.71
N SER A 175 4.83 32.18 -20.87
CA SER A 175 5.51 32.77 -22.04
C SER A 175 6.95 32.30 -22.25
N LYS A 176 7.57 31.67 -21.24
CA LYS A 176 8.91 31.08 -21.30
C LYS A 176 8.89 29.57 -21.62
N GLY A 177 7.72 29.00 -21.91
CA GLY A 177 7.55 27.56 -22.18
C GLY A 177 7.69 26.68 -20.93
N GLN A 178 7.55 27.25 -19.72
CA GLN A 178 7.54 26.49 -18.48
C GLN A 178 6.11 26.11 -18.11
N TYR A 179 5.95 24.89 -17.62
CA TYR A 179 4.69 24.41 -17.10
C TYR A 179 4.40 25.01 -15.72
N ILE A 180 3.20 25.57 -15.55
CA ILE A 180 2.68 26.17 -14.33
C ILE A 180 1.47 25.38 -13.87
N LEU A 181 1.52 24.82 -12.66
CA LEU A 181 0.39 24.20 -12.01
C LEU A 181 -0.35 25.22 -11.15
N THR A 182 -1.67 25.33 -11.32
CA THR A 182 -2.57 26.11 -10.46
C THR A 182 -3.43 25.17 -9.63
N ASP A 183 -3.40 25.32 -8.30
CA ASP A 183 -4.28 24.59 -7.38
C ASP A 183 -5.65 25.28 -7.29
N ARG A 184 -6.72 24.53 -7.52
CA ARG A 184 -8.13 24.98 -7.44
C ARG A 184 -8.95 24.12 -6.49
N SER A 185 -8.29 23.30 -5.69
CA SER A 185 -8.91 22.21 -4.96
C SER A 185 -9.25 22.54 -3.52
N THR A 186 -10.14 21.71 -2.93
CA THR A 186 -10.45 21.74 -1.50
C THR A 186 -9.32 21.12 -0.66
N ASN A 187 -8.68 20.06 -1.17
CA ASN A 187 -7.75 19.23 -0.40
C ASN A 187 -6.26 19.50 -0.69
N GLY A 188 -5.98 20.38 -1.65
CA GLY A 188 -4.65 20.84 -2.02
C GLY A 188 -3.92 19.95 -3.02
N VAL A 189 -3.01 20.57 -3.77
CA VAL A 189 -2.04 19.89 -4.65
C VAL A 189 -0.65 19.95 -4.02
N PHE A 190 0.14 18.90 -4.18
CA PHE A 190 1.53 18.86 -3.71
C PHE A 190 2.50 18.67 -4.87
N VAL A 191 3.48 19.56 -5.00
CA VAL A 191 4.56 19.46 -6.00
C VAL A 191 5.87 19.18 -5.28
N ASN A 192 6.54 18.10 -5.67
CA ASN A 192 7.80 17.64 -5.07
C ASN A 192 7.76 17.48 -3.54
N GLY A 193 6.58 17.24 -2.98
CA GLY A 193 6.35 17.07 -1.55
C GLY A 193 5.87 18.34 -0.83
N GLN A 194 5.91 19.49 -1.51
CA GLN A 194 5.49 20.78 -0.96
C GLN A 194 4.06 21.11 -1.40
N LYS A 195 3.23 21.61 -0.48
CA LYS A 195 1.87 22.05 -0.80
C LYS A 195 1.94 23.30 -1.70
N VAL A 196 1.18 23.31 -2.78
CA VAL A 196 1.08 24.46 -3.68
C VAL A 196 0.19 25.53 -3.04
N THR A 197 0.64 26.77 -3.07
CA THR A 197 -0.12 27.94 -2.63
C THR A 197 -0.39 28.83 -3.84
N GLY A 198 -1.56 28.66 -4.47
CA GLY A 198 -1.93 29.33 -5.70
C GLY A 198 -1.31 28.66 -6.94
N GLN A 199 -0.06 28.99 -7.26
CA GLN A 199 0.63 28.46 -8.44
C GLN A 199 2.04 27.94 -8.12
N ALA A 200 2.50 26.95 -8.88
CA ALA A 200 3.86 26.42 -8.81
C ALA A 200 4.41 26.10 -10.20
N ILE A 201 5.69 26.42 -10.44
CA ILE A 201 6.41 25.96 -11.62
C ILE A 201 6.73 24.47 -11.44
N ILE A 202 6.42 23.66 -12.45
CA ILE A 202 6.67 22.22 -12.45
C ILE A 202 7.72 21.84 -13.50
N PRO A 203 9.03 21.81 -13.15
CA PRO A 203 10.07 21.38 -14.08
C PRO A 203 9.94 19.90 -14.45
N ASN A 204 10.63 19.47 -15.52
CA ASN A 204 10.73 18.06 -15.89
C ASN A 204 11.22 17.20 -14.71
N GLY A 205 10.63 16.01 -14.55
CA GLY A 205 10.88 15.11 -13.42
C GLY A 205 10.09 15.43 -12.15
N SER A 206 9.28 16.51 -12.15
CA SER A 206 8.46 16.85 -10.99
C SER A 206 7.43 15.78 -10.68
N THR A 207 7.29 15.48 -9.39
CA THR A 207 6.18 14.67 -8.86
C THR A 207 5.06 15.58 -8.41
N ILE A 208 3.84 15.29 -8.83
CA ILE A 208 2.63 16.05 -8.49
C ILE A 208 1.67 15.09 -7.81
N ARG A 209 1.21 15.41 -6.61
CA ARG A 209 0.25 14.59 -5.88
C ARG A 209 -1.09 15.28 -5.75
N ILE A 210 -2.15 14.56 -6.12
CA ILE A 210 -3.55 15.01 -6.12
C ILE A 210 -4.39 13.90 -5.50
N GLY A 211 -4.88 14.13 -4.27
CA GLY A 211 -5.55 13.08 -3.49
C GLY A 211 -4.68 11.82 -3.38
N PRO A 212 -5.19 10.62 -3.74
CA PRO A 212 -4.41 9.39 -3.72
C PRO A 212 -3.41 9.28 -4.89
N TYR A 213 -3.60 10.04 -5.98
CA TYR A 213 -2.81 9.89 -7.19
C TYR A 213 -1.46 10.58 -7.10
N LEU A 214 -0.42 9.89 -7.57
CA LEU A 214 0.90 10.44 -7.85
C LEU A 214 1.09 10.52 -9.36
N LEU A 215 1.35 11.74 -9.83
CA LEU A 215 1.67 12.03 -11.21
C LEU A 215 3.16 12.38 -11.34
N ILE A 216 3.76 12.06 -12.49
CA ILE A 216 5.14 12.42 -12.83
C ILE A 216 5.15 13.11 -14.19
N LEU A 217 5.81 14.27 -14.26
CA LEU A 217 6.07 14.98 -15.50
C LEU A 217 7.38 14.47 -16.13
N GLN A 218 7.31 13.95 -17.37
CA GLN A 218 8.44 13.46 -18.14
C GLN A 218 8.43 14.11 -19.53
N GLY A 219 9.29 15.11 -19.75
CA GLY A 219 9.23 16.00 -20.90
C GLY A 219 7.88 16.69 -20.98
N ASP A 220 7.17 16.48 -22.09
CA ASP A 220 5.81 17.00 -22.29
C ASP A 220 4.72 15.99 -21.90
N ILE A 221 5.06 14.90 -21.20
CA ILE A 221 4.12 13.83 -20.85
C ILE A 221 3.87 13.84 -19.34
N LEU A 222 2.61 14.04 -18.95
CA LEU A 222 2.15 13.84 -17.58
C LEU A 222 1.61 12.42 -17.43
N ARG A 223 2.15 11.65 -16.50
CA ARG A 223 1.78 10.24 -16.27
C ARG A 223 1.24 10.02 -14.88
N ILE A 224 0.25 9.14 -14.75
CA ILE A 224 -0.16 8.56 -13.47
C ILE A 224 0.85 7.47 -13.13
N ALA A 225 1.69 7.73 -12.13
CA ALA A 225 2.68 6.79 -11.63
C ALA A 225 2.12 5.90 -10.52
N ASP A 226 1.26 6.45 -9.67
CA ASP A 226 0.54 5.72 -8.64
C ASP A 226 -0.89 6.27 -8.58
N ARG A 227 -1.87 5.39 -8.34
CA ARG A 227 -3.26 5.78 -8.10
C ARG A 227 -3.57 5.96 -6.62
N GLY A 228 -2.62 5.60 -5.76
CA GLY A 228 -2.76 5.55 -4.31
C GLY A 228 -3.51 4.32 -3.81
N ASP A 229 -3.84 3.41 -4.72
CA ASP A 229 -4.26 2.05 -4.38
C ASP A 229 -3.01 1.23 -4.01
N ASN A 230 -3.20 0.13 -3.28
CA ASN A 230 -2.12 -0.76 -2.85
C ASN A 230 -1.08 -0.08 -1.92
N ILE A 231 -1.53 0.48 -0.79
CA ILE A 231 -0.61 1.07 0.20
C ILE A 231 0.14 -0.03 0.95
N ARG A 232 1.45 -0.12 0.70
CA ARG A 232 2.39 -0.89 1.49
C ARG A 232 2.89 -0.04 2.66
N LEU A 233 2.94 -0.63 3.85
CA LEU A 233 3.55 -0.02 5.03
C LEU A 233 4.80 -0.81 5.42
N ASP A 234 5.93 -0.13 5.58
CA ASP A 234 7.16 -0.73 6.10
C ASP A 234 7.59 -0.01 7.38
N ALA A 235 7.56 -0.73 8.50
CA ALA A 235 8.23 -0.31 9.72
C ALA A 235 9.67 -0.86 9.73
N LYS A 236 10.65 0.04 9.84
CA LYS A 236 12.07 -0.30 9.82
C LYS A 236 12.74 0.13 11.12
N ASN A 237 13.20 -0.85 11.89
CA ASN A 237 13.99 -0.66 13.11
C ASN A 237 13.36 0.28 14.15
N LEU A 238 12.05 0.16 14.39
CA LEU A 238 11.36 1.09 15.29
C LEU A 238 11.82 0.88 16.74
N THR A 239 12.28 1.96 17.36
CA THR A 239 12.58 2.02 18.79
C THR A 239 11.80 3.16 19.43
N ARG A 240 11.11 2.85 20.52
CA ARG A 240 10.38 3.84 21.32
C ARG A 240 10.63 3.69 22.81
N PHE A 241 10.95 4.80 23.48
CA PHE A 241 10.98 4.89 24.94
C PHE A 241 9.86 5.78 25.48
N VAL A 242 9.37 5.46 26.68
CA VAL A 242 8.53 6.35 27.50
C VAL A 242 9.15 6.49 28.88
N LYS A 243 8.78 7.55 29.59
CA LYS A 243 9.16 7.72 30.99
C LYS A 243 8.11 7.10 31.89
N ASP A 244 8.56 6.38 32.90
CA ASP A 244 7.68 5.93 33.97
C ASP A 244 7.37 7.08 34.96
N LYS A 245 6.65 6.76 36.05
CA LYS A 245 6.31 7.74 37.09
C LYS A 245 7.53 8.32 37.81
N ASN A 246 8.65 7.60 37.81
CA ASN A 246 9.92 7.99 38.43
C ASN A 246 10.85 8.71 37.45
N GLY A 247 10.44 8.87 36.18
CA GLY A 247 11.23 9.49 35.13
C GLY A 247 12.22 8.54 34.44
N GLU A 248 12.24 7.26 34.81
CA GLU A 248 13.10 6.24 34.21
C GLU A 248 12.61 5.87 32.81
N LYS A 249 13.55 5.65 31.88
CA LYS A 249 13.23 5.29 30.50
C LYS A 249 12.86 3.82 30.40
N ILE A 250 11.60 3.56 30.03
CA ILE A 250 11.09 2.24 29.69
C ILE A 250 11.02 2.10 28.16
N THR A 251 11.62 1.03 27.64
CA THR A 251 11.48 0.68 26.22
C THR A 251 10.10 0.06 25.97
N ILE A 252 9.34 0.63 25.05
CA ILE A 252 8.01 0.15 24.69
C ILE A 252 7.90 -0.31 23.24
N LEU A 253 8.90 -0.03 22.40
CA LEU A 253 9.15 -0.70 21.12
C LEU A 253 10.65 -0.92 20.97
N LYS A 254 11.06 -2.13 20.59
CA LYS A 254 12.48 -2.51 20.46
C LYS A 254 12.75 -3.23 19.14
N ASP A 255 13.49 -2.55 18.25
CA ASP A 255 13.93 -3.06 16.95
C ASP A 255 12.79 -3.72 16.15
N VAL A 256 11.64 -3.06 16.06
CA VAL A 256 10.46 -3.62 15.37
C VAL A 256 10.60 -3.45 13.86
N PHE A 257 10.49 -4.56 13.13
CA PHE A 257 10.44 -4.61 11.67
C PHE A 257 9.12 -5.25 11.22
N LEU A 258 8.31 -4.52 10.45
CA LEU A 258 7.00 -5.00 9.99
C LEU A 258 6.74 -4.54 8.54
N PRO A 259 6.89 -5.45 7.55
CA PRO A 259 6.47 -5.19 6.18
C PRO A 259 5.01 -5.65 6.00
N ILE A 260 4.09 -4.70 5.96
CA ILE A 260 2.67 -4.93 5.71
C ILE A 260 2.41 -4.69 4.22
N ASN A 261 2.06 -5.75 3.50
CA ASN A 261 1.75 -5.64 2.09
C ASN A 261 0.38 -4.97 1.88
N PRO A 262 0.16 -4.42 0.68
CA PRO A 262 -1.16 -4.00 0.22
C PRO A 262 -2.26 -5.01 0.51
N ASP A 263 -3.45 -4.49 0.80
CA ASP A 263 -4.71 -5.23 0.89
C ASP A 263 -4.71 -6.32 1.99
N GLN A 264 -3.74 -6.27 2.90
CA GLN A 264 -3.66 -7.18 4.03
C GLN A 264 -4.49 -6.70 5.20
N PHE A 265 -5.24 -7.65 5.78
CA PHE A 265 -5.81 -7.49 7.10
C PHE A 265 -4.79 -7.99 8.14
N VAL A 266 -4.24 -7.06 8.92
CA VAL A 266 -3.24 -7.32 9.95
C VAL A 266 -3.84 -7.09 11.34
N VAL A 267 -3.64 -8.04 12.24
CA VAL A 267 -4.09 -7.95 13.64
C VAL A 267 -2.89 -7.91 14.58
N ILE A 268 -2.82 -6.88 15.42
CA ILE A 268 -1.83 -6.68 16.48
C ILE A 268 -2.43 -7.12 17.81
N ILE A 269 -1.83 -8.14 18.41
CA ILE A 269 -2.22 -8.69 19.70
C ILE A 269 -1.03 -8.79 20.67
N GLY A 270 -1.34 -9.03 21.95
CA GLY A 270 -0.36 -9.08 23.03
C GLY A 270 -0.97 -8.66 24.37
N GLY A 271 -0.28 -8.98 25.47
CA GLY A 271 -0.74 -8.66 26.83
C GLY A 271 -0.94 -7.14 27.07
N SER A 272 -1.54 -6.80 28.19
CA SER A 272 -1.61 -5.38 28.61
C SER A 272 -0.20 -4.81 28.80
N GLY A 273 0.02 -3.56 28.38
CA GLY A 273 1.31 -2.89 28.53
C GLY A 273 2.44 -3.38 27.61
N THR A 274 2.18 -4.25 26.62
CA THR A 274 3.22 -4.70 25.68
C THR A 274 3.55 -3.71 24.56
N GLY A 275 2.85 -2.57 24.51
CA GLY A 275 3.10 -1.50 23.53
C GLY A 275 2.24 -1.53 22.27
N LYS A 276 1.10 -2.26 22.25
CA LYS A 276 0.20 -2.35 21.07
C LYS A 276 -0.28 -0.99 20.55
N SER A 277 -0.90 -0.19 21.41
CA SER A 277 -1.40 1.14 21.02
C SER A 277 -0.25 2.08 20.66
N THR A 278 0.92 1.94 21.30
CA THR A 278 2.12 2.69 20.90
C THR A 278 2.57 2.27 19.50
N LEU A 279 2.68 0.98 19.22
CA LEU A 279 3.03 0.49 17.88
C LEU A 279 2.05 1.06 16.85
N MET A 280 0.74 0.93 17.09
CA MET A 280 -0.27 1.49 16.19
C MET A 280 -0.08 2.99 15.95
N LYS A 281 0.04 3.80 17.01
CA LYS A 281 0.26 5.25 16.88
C LYS A 281 1.58 5.59 16.19
N THR A 282 2.61 4.77 16.39
CA THR A 282 3.88 4.89 15.68
C THR A 282 3.71 4.58 14.19
N LEU A 283 2.93 3.55 13.82
CA LEU A 283 2.60 3.20 12.44
C LEU A 283 1.70 4.25 11.77
N LEU A 284 0.80 4.88 12.53
CA LEU A 284 -0.02 6.03 12.14
C LEU A 284 0.80 7.31 11.90
N GLY A 285 2.05 7.36 12.39
CA GLY A 285 2.90 8.55 12.31
C GLY A 285 2.59 9.62 13.38
N THR A 286 1.69 9.36 14.32
CA THR A 286 1.29 10.32 15.37
C THR A 286 2.16 10.25 16.62
N GLU A 287 2.83 9.13 16.86
CA GLU A 287 3.83 9.01 17.94
C GLU A 287 5.25 9.26 17.46
N GLN A 288 6.07 9.84 18.35
CA GLN A 288 7.49 10.04 18.10
C GLN A 288 8.25 8.71 18.11
N LEU A 289 9.43 8.72 17.49
CA LEU A 289 10.36 7.61 17.41
C LEU A 289 11.74 8.12 17.82
N GLU A 290 12.48 7.36 18.61
CA GLU A 290 13.89 7.66 18.85
C GLU A 290 14.79 7.08 17.75
N ASN A 291 14.43 5.92 17.19
CA ASN A 291 15.10 5.33 16.03
C ASN A 291 14.12 4.66 15.08
N GLY A 292 14.54 4.52 13.82
CA GLY A 292 13.79 3.85 12.77
C GLY A 292 12.85 4.77 11.98
N THR A 293 12.20 4.19 10.97
CA THR A 293 11.28 4.89 10.08
C THR A 293 10.03 4.06 9.81
N VAL A 294 8.92 4.76 9.58
CA VAL A 294 7.71 4.17 8.98
C VAL A 294 7.59 4.74 7.59
N GLU A 295 7.53 3.88 6.59
CA GLU A 295 7.42 4.26 5.19
C GLU A 295 6.11 3.76 4.60
N LEU A 296 5.47 4.60 3.77
CA LEU A 296 4.36 4.22 2.91
C LEU A 296 4.84 4.23 1.47
N ASN A 297 4.76 3.09 0.77
CA ASN A 297 5.29 2.90 -0.58
C ASN A 297 6.76 3.41 -0.72
N GLY A 298 7.56 3.22 0.33
CA GLY A 298 8.97 3.65 0.38
C GLY A 298 9.20 5.11 0.80
N GLU A 299 8.17 5.94 0.94
CA GLU A 299 8.30 7.32 1.40
C GLU A 299 8.09 7.42 2.91
N ASP A 300 8.97 8.16 3.61
CA ASP A 300 8.86 8.41 5.05
C ASP A 300 7.51 9.09 5.38
N LEU A 301 6.70 8.43 6.20
CA LEU A 301 5.35 8.87 6.55
C LEU A 301 5.36 10.20 7.30
N ARG A 302 6.30 10.42 8.23
CA ARG A 302 6.30 11.63 9.07
C ARG A 302 6.70 12.85 8.26
N LYS A 303 7.70 12.70 7.38
CA LYS A 303 8.13 13.77 6.47
C LYS A 303 7.05 14.12 5.44
N ASN A 304 6.24 13.14 5.05
CA ASN A 304 5.20 13.27 4.04
C ASN A 304 3.79 13.17 4.66
N PHE A 305 3.60 13.51 5.94
CA PHE A 305 2.34 13.22 6.63
C PHE A 305 1.15 13.93 5.98
N ASN A 306 1.33 15.19 5.57
CA ASN A 306 0.29 15.98 4.92
C ASN A 306 -0.19 15.38 3.58
N ILE A 307 0.67 14.60 2.93
CA ILE A 307 0.39 13.89 1.68
C ILE A 307 -0.45 12.64 1.96
N TYR A 308 -0.09 11.88 2.99
CA TYR A 308 -0.71 10.59 3.29
C TYR A 308 -1.92 10.68 4.20
N ARG A 309 -2.10 11.77 4.97
CA ARG A 309 -3.19 11.89 5.96
C ARG A 309 -4.59 11.63 5.39
N ASN A 310 -4.81 11.95 4.11
CA ASN A 310 -6.11 11.76 3.46
C ASN A 310 -6.33 10.30 3.01
N LEU A 311 -5.29 9.47 3.03
CA LEU A 311 -5.34 8.04 2.71
C LEU A 311 -5.43 7.16 3.95
N ILE A 312 -5.27 7.77 5.13
CA ILE A 312 -5.25 7.10 6.42
C ILE A 312 -6.58 7.35 7.12
N GLY A 313 -7.30 6.28 7.44
CA GLY A 313 -8.44 6.32 8.36
C GLY A 313 -8.02 5.77 9.72
N TYR A 314 -8.53 6.36 10.80
CA TYR A 314 -8.23 5.90 12.16
C TYR A 314 -9.49 5.88 13.02
N VAL A 315 -9.82 4.70 13.54
CA VAL A 315 -10.91 4.50 14.50
C VAL A 315 -10.29 4.33 15.90
N PRO A 316 -10.38 5.33 16.78
CA PRO A 316 -9.86 5.22 18.15
C PRO A 316 -10.68 4.24 19.00
N GLN A 317 -10.12 3.84 20.15
CA GLN A 317 -10.79 2.97 21.12
C GLN A 317 -12.11 3.55 21.62
N TYR A 318 -12.13 4.83 22.01
CA TYR A 318 -13.34 5.53 22.45
C TYR A 318 -14.04 6.19 21.26
N ASP A 319 -15.36 6.04 21.18
CA ASP A 319 -16.15 6.63 20.10
C ASP A 319 -16.25 8.16 20.25
N ILE A 320 -16.01 8.87 19.16
CA ILE A 320 -15.98 10.33 19.09
C ILE A 320 -17.21 10.93 18.39
N VAL A 321 -18.27 10.13 18.26
CA VAL A 321 -19.48 10.48 17.51
C VAL A 321 -20.48 11.23 18.40
N HIS A 322 -21.11 12.28 17.87
CA HIS A 322 -22.03 13.12 18.64
C HIS A 322 -23.32 12.36 19.02
N PRO A 323 -23.66 12.23 20.32
CA PRO A 323 -24.73 11.34 20.80
C PRO A 323 -26.15 11.79 20.41
N ASN A 324 -26.35 13.09 20.16
CA ASN A 324 -27.66 13.66 19.84
C ASN A 324 -27.94 13.79 18.34
N LEU A 325 -27.05 13.29 17.48
CA LEU A 325 -27.32 13.20 16.05
C LEU A 325 -27.84 11.81 15.71
N THR A 326 -28.61 11.70 14.64
CA THR A 326 -28.92 10.43 13.99
C THR A 326 -27.70 9.91 13.22
N VAL A 327 -27.66 8.60 12.94
CA VAL A 327 -26.56 8.01 12.14
C VAL A 327 -26.41 8.71 10.79
N ARG A 328 -27.53 9.02 10.12
CA ARG A 328 -27.55 9.77 8.86
C ARG A 328 -26.94 11.16 9.00
N GLU A 329 -27.32 11.90 10.05
CA GLU A 329 -26.77 13.24 10.30
C GLU A 329 -25.27 13.21 10.58
N VAL A 330 -24.80 12.24 11.37
CA VAL A 330 -23.37 12.04 11.63
C VAL A 330 -22.60 11.89 10.32
N LEU A 331 -23.02 10.97 9.46
CA LEU A 331 -22.34 10.70 8.19
C LEU A 331 -22.43 11.91 7.26
N TYR A 332 -23.60 12.56 7.19
CA TYR A 332 -23.80 13.75 6.38
C TYR A 332 -22.88 14.91 6.78
N TYR A 333 -22.80 15.23 8.08
CA TYR A 333 -21.94 16.32 8.56
C TYR A 333 -20.46 15.96 8.46
N ALA A 334 -20.07 14.71 8.73
CA ALA A 334 -18.71 14.24 8.52
C ALA A 334 -18.30 14.34 7.05
N ALA A 335 -19.19 13.96 6.13
CA ALA A 335 -18.97 14.06 4.69
C ALA A 335 -18.80 15.52 4.27
N LYS A 336 -19.67 16.41 4.75
CA LYS A 336 -19.61 17.86 4.47
C LYS A 336 -18.28 18.50 4.89
N LEU A 337 -17.63 18.00 5.93
CA LEU A 337 -16.35 18.51 6.43
C LEU A 337 -15.13 17.95 5.68
N ARG A 338 -15.23 16.74 5.12
CA ARG A 338 -14.09 16.02 4.51
C ARG A 338 -14.11 16.03 2.98
N LEU A 339 -15.30 16.12 2.38
CA LEU A 339 -15.51 15.95 0.95
C LEU A 339 -15.68 17.29 0.22
N PRO A 340 -15.26 17.39 -1.06
CA PRO A 340 -15.54 18.54 -1.90
C PRO A 340 -17.04 18.88 -1.96
N PRO A 341 -17.40 20.17 -2.06
CA PRO A 341 -18.80 20.62 -2.00
C PRO A 341 -19.66 20.14 -3.18
N ASP A 342 -19.04 19.71 -4.27
CA ASP A 342 -19.68 19.16 -5.47
C ASP A 342 -20.06 17.67 -5.34
N ILE A 343 -19.73 17.01 -4.23
CA ILE A 343 -20.14 15.63 -3.96
C ILE A 343 -21.60 15.59 -3.50
N ASN A 344 -22.34 14.61 -4.03
CA ASN A 344 -23.66 14.26 -3.51
C ASN A 344 -23.51 13.58 -2.14
N LEU A 345 -23.55 14.39 -1.08
CA LEU A 345 -23.35 13.92 0.30
C LEU A 345 -24.38 12.86 0.71
N VAL A 346 -25.61 12.90 0.18
CA VAL A 346 -26.65 11.90 0.45
C VAL A 346 -26.22 10.56 -0.12
N GLN A 347 -25.83 10.53 -1.40
CA GLN A 347 -25.40 9.30 -2.07
C GLN A 347 -24.17 8.68 -1.40
N GLU A 348 -23.16 9.48 -1.03
CA GLU A 348 -21.98 8.96 -0.33
C GLU A 348 -22.32 8.45 1.08
N SER A 349 -23.20 9.16 1.81
CA SER A 349 -23.66 8.70 3.12
C SER A 349 -24.43 7.38 3.02
N GLU A 350 -25.27 7.21 1.99
CA GLU A 350 -25.99 5.96 1.74
C GLU A 350 -25.07 4.81 1.38
N LYS A 351 -24.06 5.04 0.55
CA LYS A 351 -23.03 4.05 0.23
C LYS A 351 -22.34 3.56 1.50
N VAL A 352 -21.91 4.48 2.37
CA VAL A 352 -21.26 4.13 3.64
C VAL A 352 -22.23 3.42 4.60
N LEU A 353 -23.49 3.84 4.70
CA LEU A 353 -24.51 3.17 5.52
C LEU A 353 -24.70 1.70 5.13
N ASN A 354 -24.64 1.41 3.83
CA ASN A 354 -24.72 0.05 3.31
C ASN A 354 -23.44 -0.73 3.63
N GLN A 355 -22.26 -0.14 3.45
CA GLN A 355 -20.97 -0.78 3.78
C GLN A 355 -20.87 -1.16 5.27
N ILE A 356 -21.37 -0.33 6.18
CA ILE A 356 -21.34 -0.62 7.62
C ILE A 356 -22.58 -1.39 8.11
N ASP A 357 -23.47 -1.82 7.21
CA ASP A 357 -24.67 -2.61 7.53
C ASP A 357 -25.55 -1.92 8.61
N LEU A 358 -25.85 -0.63 8.41
CA LEU A 358 -26.67 0.19 9.33
C LEU A 358 -27.79 0.97 8.62
N LYS A 359 -28.15 0.61 7.38
CA LYS A 359 -29.20 1.31 6.63
C LYS A 359 -30.54 1.37 7.39
N GLU A 360 -30.94 0.28 8.04
CA GLU A 360 -32.17 0.20 8.84
C GLU A 360 -32.16 1.08 10.10
N ARG A 361 -30.96 1.52 10.53
CA ARG A 361 -30.76 2.35 11.73
C ARG A 361 -30.38 3.79 11.40
N GLU A 362 -30.49 4.19 10.14
CA GLU A 362 -30.03 5.52 9.68
C GLU A 362 -30.66 6.70 10.44
N ASN A 363 -31.93 6.57 10.85
CA ASN A 363 -32.66 7.61 11.60
C ASN A 363 -32.61 7.42 13.13
N THR A 364 -31.82 6.46 13.63
CA THR A 364 -31.65 6.21 15.06
C THR A 364 -30.65 7.20 15.63
N LEU A 365 -30.95 7.81 16.79
CA LEU A 365 -29.99 8.64 17.52
C LEU A 365 -28.81 7.79 17.99
N VAL A 366 -27.60 8.34 17.87
CA VAL A 366 -26.34 7.67 18.25
C VAL A 366 -26.38 7.17 19.70
N LYS A 367 -26.95 7.94 20.63
CA LYS A 367 -27.09 7.53 22.04
C LYS A 367 -27.98 6.29 22.27
N ASN A 368 -28.78 5.90 21.28
CA ASN A 368 -29.67 4.74 21.35
C ASN A 368 -29.09 3.51 20.63
N LEU A 369 -27.86 3.60 20.11
CA LEU A 369 -27.18 2.48 19.47
C LEU A 369 -26.57 1.54 20.50
N SER A 370 -26.52 0.25 20.17
CA SER A 370 -25.64 -0.69 20.88
C SER A 370 -24.16 -0.33 20.66
N GLY A 371 -23.26 -0.82 21.53
CA GLY A 371 -21.82 -0.57 21.37
C GLY A 371 -21.27 -0.99 20.01
N GLY A 372 -21.70 -2.15 19.48
CA GLY A 372 -21.27 -2.61 18.15
C GLY A 372 -21.80 -1.75 17.01
N GLN A 373 -23.03 -1.27 17.09
CA GLN A 373 -23.58 -0.33 16.12
C GLN A 373 -22.84 1.01 16.19
N LEU A 374 -22.57 1.53 17.39
CA LEU A 374 -21.80 2.76 17.58
C LEU A 374 -20.41 2.65 16.95
N LYS A 375 -19.72 1.52 17.16
CA LYS A 375 -18.41 1.27 16.55
C LYS A 375 -18.45 1.27 15.02
N ARG A 376 -19.46 0.65 14.43
CA ARG A 376 -19.68 0.66 12.98
C ARG A 376 -19.96 2.07 12.45
N VAL A 377 -20.67 2.91 13.19
CA VAL A 377 -20.83 4.34 12.83
C VAL A 377 -19.48 5.07 12.86
N SER A 378 -18.66 4.85 13.90
CA SER A 378 -17.30 5.41 13.98
C SER A 378 -16.43 4.96 12.79
N MET A 379 -16.55 3.70 12.36
CA MET A 379 -15.90 3.23 11.13
C MET A 379 -16.45 3.92 9.88
N GLY A 380 -17.77 4.08 9.78
CA GLY A 380 -18.43 4.75 8.66
C GLY A 380 -17.93 6.18 8.45
N VAL A 381 -17.73 6.93 9.54
CA VAL A 381 -17.17 8.29 9.49
C VAL A 381 -15.80 8.32 8.80
N GLU A 382 -14.97 7.30 9.01
CA GLU A 382 -13.67 7.19 8.35
C GLU A 382 -13.77 6.71 6.91
N LEU A 383 -14.70 5.79 6.61
CA LEU A 383 -14.90 5.24 5.26
C LEU A 383 -15.38 6.28 4.23
N LEU A 384 -15.96 7.40 4.67
CA LEU A 384 -16.38 8.50 3.79
C LEU A 384 -15.25 9.04 2.90
N ALA A 385 -14.00 9.05 3.40
CA ALA A 385 -12.85 9.54 2.65
C ALA A 385 -12.21 8.48 1.73
N ASP A 386 -12.78 7.27 1.67
CA ASP A 386 -12.19 6.09 1.02
C ASP A 386 -10.72 5.85 1.42
N PRO A 387 -10.42 5.68 2.72
CA PRO A 387 -9.06 5.47 3.18
C PRO A 387 -8.49 4.15 2.61
N LYS A 388 -7.23 4.19 2.21
CA LYS A 388 -6.49 3.06 1.64
C LYS A 388 -5.68 2.31 2.69
N LEU A 389 -5.36 3.00 3.80
CA LEU A 389 -4.74 2.43 4.99
C LEU A 389 -5.65 2.72 6.19
N PHE A 390 -6.15 1.69 6.84
CA PHE A 390 -7.20 1.82 7.84
C PHE A 390 -6.77 1.21 9.18
N PHE A 391 -6.72 2.02 10.22
CA PHE A 391 -6.31 1.63 11.56
C PHE A 391 -7.50 1.60 12.51
N LEU A 392 -7.59 0.55 13.32
CA LEU A 392 -8.64 0.45 14.34
C LEU A 392 -8.05 0.02 15.68
N ASP A 393 -8.20 0.85 16.70
CA ASP A 393 -7.74 0.57 18.07
C ASP A 393 -8.87 -0.05 18.89
N GLU A 394 -8.77 -1.34 19.19
CA GLU A 394 -9.74 -2.13 19.96
C GLU A 394 -11.23 -1.93 19.61
N PRO A 395 -11.62 -1.92 18.32
CA PRO A 395 -13.02 -1.75 17.93
C PRO A 395 -13.92 -2.89 18.43
N THR A 396 -13.36 -4.08 18.64
CA THR A 396 -14.06 -5.30 19.10
C THR A 396 -14.28 -5.35 20.60
N SER A 397 -13.72 -4.41 21.36
CA SER A 397 -13.79 -4.45 22.83
C SER A 397 -15.22 -4.30 23.33
N GLY A 398 -15.66 -5.23 24.19
CA GLY A 398 -16.99 -5.20 24.79
C GLY A 398 -18.14 -5.61 23.87
N LEU A 399 -17.85 -6.12 22.67
CA LEU A 399 -18.86 -6.72 21.79
C LEU A 399 -19.15 -8.17 22.20
N ASP A 400 -20.39 -8.61 22.01
CA ASP A 400 -20.71 -10.03 22.10
C ASP A 400 -20.01 -10.81 20.95
N PRO A 401 -19.79 -12.13 21.10
CA PRO A 401 -19.06 -12.92 20.11
C PRO A 401 -19.66 -12.88 18.69
N GLY A 402 -20.98 -12.71 18.56
CA GLY A 402 -21.65 -12.64 17.26
C GLY A 402 -21.35 -11.32 16.55
N LEU A 403 -21.41 -10.20 17.26
CA LEU A 403 -21.05 -8.89 16.73
C LEU A 403 -19.55 -8.77 16.41
N ASP A 404 -18.68 -9.34 17.26
CA ASP A 404 -17.24 -9.43 17.02
C ASP A 404 -16.94 -10.12 15.68
N LYS A 405 -17.54 -11.30 15.46
CA LYS A 405 -17.38 -12.05 14.22
C LYS A 405 -17.80 -11.23 12.99
N LYS A 406 -18.99 -10.63 13.03
CA LYS A 406 -19.49 -9.80 11.91
C LYS A 406 -18.58 -8.61 11.61
N MET A 407 -17.97 -8.01 12.64
CA MET A 407 -17.04 -6.91 12.43
C MET A 407 -15.72 -7.39 11.81
N MET A 408 -15.20 -8.54 12.23
CA MET A 408 -14.01 -9.13 11.62
C MET A 408 -14.25 -9.54 10.16
N GLU A 409 -15.45 -10.03 9.83
CA GLU A 409 -15.90 -10.29 8.45
C GLU A 409 -15.95 -9.00 7.63
N LEU A 410 -16.58 -7.94 8.15
CA LEU A 410 -16.60 -6.62 7.51
C LEU A 410 -15.18 -6.09 7.24
N LEU A 411 -14.27 -6.20 8.20
CA LEU A 411 -12.88 -5.79 8.00
C LEU A 411 -12.19 -6.65 6.93
N LYS A 412 -12.46 -7.95 6.88
CA LYS A 412 -11.93 -8.80 5.81
C LYS A 412 -12.47 -8.41 4.43
N ASP A 413 -13.74 -8.09 4.33
CA ASP A 413 -14.35 -7.64 3.07
C ASP A 413 -13.75 -6.30 2.62
N LEU A 414 -13.62 -5.33 3.53
CA LEU A 414 -12.95 -4.06 3.26
C LEU A 414 -11.50 -4.25 2.80
N SER A 415 -10.80 -5.25 3.34
CA SER A 415 -9.44 -5.63 2.92
C SER A 415 -9.43 -6.16 1.48
N ASN A 416 -10.35 -7.07 1.17
CA ASN A 416 -10.50 -7.67 -0.16
C ASN A 416 -10.90 -6.64 -1.23
N GLU A 417 -11.52 -5.53 -0.82
CA GLU A 417 -11.81 -4.36 -1.67
C GLU A 417 -10.59 -3.45 -1.93
N GLY A 418 -9.41 -3.79 -1.44
CA GLY A 418 -8.16 -3.07 -1.74
C GLY A 418 -7.70 -2.10 -0.64
N ARG A 419 -8.05 -2.37 0.63
CA ARG A 419 -7.61 -1.58 1.79
C ARG A 419 -6.63 -2.37 2.64
N THR A 420 -5.54 -1.73 3.04
CA THR A 420 -4.64 -2.29 4.05
C THR A 420 -5.22 -1.97 5.42
N ILE A 421 -5.50 -2.98 6.23
CA ILE A 421 -6.18 -2.82 7.53
C ILE A 421 -5.25 -3.25 8.66
N ILE A 422 -5.16 -2.44 9.71
CA ILE A 422 -4.37 -2.72 10.91
C ILE A 422 -5.28 -2.58 12.13
N LEU A 423 -5.58 -3.71 12.76
CA LEU A 423 -6.44 -3.80 13.93
C LEU A 423 -5.59 -4.09 15.18
N VAL A 424 -5.76 -3.33 16.26
CA VAL A 424 -5.31 -3.74 17.60
C VAL A 424 -6.49 -4.37 18.31
N THR A 425 -6.29 -5.53 18.91
CA THR A 425 -7.28 -6.16 19.78
C THR A 425 -6.62 -7.00 20.87
N HIS A 426 -7.34 -7.25 21.94
CA HIS A 426 -6.96 -8.20 22.99
C HIS A 426 -7.68 -9.55 22.85
N THR A 427 -8.67 -9.67 21.96
CA THR A 427 -9.33 -10.95 21.69
C THR A 427 -8.56 -11.79 20.69
N THR A 428 -8.53 -13.10 20.91
CA THR A 428 -8.05 -14.09 19.93
C THR A 428 -9.19 -14.74 19.15
N LEU A 429 -10.44 -14.34 19.41
CA LEU A 429 -11.58 -14.81 18.63
C LEU A 429 -11.46 -14.26 17.20
N ASN A 430 -11.83 -15.09 16.23
CA ASN A 430 -11.94 -14.71 14.81
C ASN A 430 -10.64 -14.19 14.14
N ILE A 431 -9.48 -14.22 14.81
CA ILE A 431 -8.19 -13.77 14.23
C ILE A 431 -7.74 -14.60 13.04
N ASN A 432 -8.31 -15.79 12.82
CA ASN A 432 -8.05 -16.59 11.62
C ASN A 432 -8.56 -15.93 10.33
N LEU A 433 -9.42 -14.91 10.42
CA LEU A 433 -9.89 -14.12 9.28
C LEU A 433 -8.82 -13.14 8.76
N CYS A 434 -7.81 -12.82 9.57
CA CYS A 434 -6.75 -11.91 9.15
C CYS A 434 -5.66 -12.62 8.34
N ASP A 435 -5.00 -11.87 7.47
CA ASP A 435 -3.91 -12.37 6.64
C ASP A 435 -2.60 -12.47 7.41
N ARG A 436 -2.40 -11.60 8.41
CA ARG A 436 -1.19 -11.56 9.25
C ARG A 436 -1.51 -11.23 10.70
N LEU A 437 -0.89 -11.97 11.60
CA LEU A 437 -0.87 -11.73 13.03
C LEU A 437 0.47 -11.11 13.44
N VAL A 438 0.41 -10.04 14.22
CA VAL A 438 1.53 -9.42 14.93
C VAL A 438 1.36 -9.72 16.41
N PHE A 439 2.34 -10.39 17.02
CA PHE A 439 2.31 -10.68 18.45
C PHE A 439 3.41 -9.88 19.18
N LEU A 440 3.00 -8.95 20.04
CA LEU A 440 3.90 -8.15 20.86
C LEU A 440 4.02 -8.72 22.28
N GLY A 441 5.26 -9.01 22.68
CA GLY A 441 5.63 -9.39 24.04
C GLY A 441 6.02 -8.18 24.90
N LYS A 442 6.20 -8.42 26.21
CA LYS A 442 6.62 -7.40 27.18
C LYS A 442 7.88 -6.66 26.71
N GLY A 443 7.97 -5.36 27.02
CA GLY A 443 9.11 -4.51 26.61
C GLY A 443 9.14 -4.15 25.13
N GLY A 444 7.99 -4.24 24.43
CA GLY A 444 7.88 -3.81 23.04
C GLY A 444 8.53 -4.75 22.01
N ASN A 445 8.67 -6.03 22.37
CA ASN A 445 9.36 -7.00 21.53
C ASN A 445 8.40 -7.66 20.55
N LEU A 446 8.67 -7.53 19.25
CA LEU A 446 7.96 -8.27 18.23
C LEU A 446 8.35 -9.76 18.31
N CYS A 447 7.40 -10.59 18.75
CA CYS A 447 7.60 -12.03 18.95
C CYS A 447 7.15 -12.87 17.76
N TYR A 448 6.17 -12.40 16.99
CA TYR A 448 5.68 -13.08 15.81
C TYR A 448 5.13 -12.10 14.77
N PHE A 449 5.38 -12.39 13.49
CA PHE A 449 4.73 -11.74 12.36
C PHE A 449 4.51 -12.76 11.24
N GLY A 450 3.27 -13.12 10.94
CA GLY A 450 2.98 -14.15 9.95
C GLY A 450 1.51 -14.56 9.91
N PRO A 451 1.13 -15.49 9.02
CA PRO A 451 -0.24 -16.02 8.97
C PRO A 451 -0.66 -16.62 10.31
N PRO A 452 -1.92 -16.43 10.78
CA PRO A 452 -2.38 -16.97 12.06
C PRO A 452 -2.14 -18.47 12.22
N GLN A 453 -2.32 -19.24 11.15
CA GLN A 453 -2.22 -20.71 11.15
C GLN A 453 -0.82 -21.22 11.52
N LYS A 454 0.23 -20.42 11.27
CA LYS A 454 1.62 -20.79 11.59
C LYS A 454 2.06 -20.36 12.98
N ALA A 455 1.24 -19.56 13.69
CA ALA A 455 1.63 -19.01 14.98
C ALA A 455 1.73 -20.10 16.04
N ILE A 456 0.77 -21.02 16.08
CA ILE A 456 0.69 -22.11 17.06
C ILE A 456 1.94 -23.00 16.97
N ASP A 457 2.30 -23.41 15.76
CA ASP A 457 3.52 -24.17 15.49
C ASP A 457 4.79 -23.39 15.85
N PHE A 458 4.85 -22.11 15.49
CA PHE A 458 6.00 -21.24 15.81
C PHE A 458 6.24 -21.11 17.32
N PHE A 459 5.17 -21.03 18.12
CA PHE A 459 5.26 -20.98 19.57
C PHE A 459 5.37 -22.37 20.23
N GLY A 460 5.15 -23.45 19.48
CA GLY A 460 5.19 -24.83 19.98
C GLY A 460 4.04 -25.16 20.93
N ILE A 461 2.86 -24.55 20.71
CA ILE A 461 1.68 -24.71 21.56
C ILE A 461 0.92 -25.98 21.14
N LYS A 462 0.65 -26.88 22.09
CA LYS A 462 -0.01 -28.18 21.82
C LYS A 462 -1.54 -28.10 21.76
N SER A 463 -2.12 -27.10 22.42
CA SER A 463 -3.56 -26.99 22.70
C SER A 463 -4.39 -26.38 21.56
N ASN A 464 -3.76 -26.04 20.44
CA ASN A 464 -4.36 -25.29 19.32
C ASN A 464 -5.15 -24.01 19.76
N ASN A 465 -4.86 -23.49 20.97
CA ASN A 465 -5.53 -22.35 21.56
C ASN A 465 -4.57 -21.16 21.61
N PHE A 466 -4.94 -20.08 20.93
CA PHE A 466 -4.13 -18.86 20.89
C PHE A 466 -3.95 -18.19 22.25
N ALA A 467 -4.87 -18.42 23.21
CA ALA A 467 -4.73 -17.91 24.57
C ALA A 467 -3.45 -18.43 25.25
N ASP A 468 -2.99 -19.64 24.93
CA ASP A 468 -1.79 -20.22 25.54
C ASP A 468 -0.49 -19.57 25.04
N ILE A 469 -0.53 -18.84 23.93
CA ILE A 469 0.59 -17.99 23.50
C ILE A 469 0.81 -16.84 24.49
N TYR A 470 -0.26 -16.30 25.09
CA TYR A 470 -0.13 -15.24 26.11
C TYR A 470 0.60 -15.78 27.34
N VAL A 471 0.19 -16.96 27.83
CA VAL A 471 0.84 -17.65 28.95
C VAL A 471 2.31 -17.93 28.62
N HIS A 472 2.60 -18.38 27.40
CA HIS A 472 3.98 -18.61 26.95
C HIS A 472 4.85 -17.34 26.98
N LEU A 473 4.26 -16.16 26.76
CA LEU A 473 4.95 -14.88 26.67
C LEU A 473 4.92 -14.04 27.95
N GLU A 474 4.42 -14.59 29.07
CA GLU A 474 4.55 -13.93 30.38
C GLU A 474 6.00 -13.88 30.88
N ASP A 475 6.79 -14.88 30.49
CA ASP A 475 8.21 -15.06 30.76
C ASP A 475 9.07 -14.22 29.80
N SER A 476 9.80 -13.26 30.36
CA SER A 476 10.66 -12.33 29.64
C SER A 476 11.77 -13.01 28.85
N ASP A 477 12.29 -14.16 29.29
CA ASP A 477 13.35 -14.87 28.56
C ASP A 477 12.80 -15.60 27.34
N LYS A 478 11.57 -16.13 27.42
CA LYS A 478 10.85 -16.67 26.26
C LYS A 478 10.54 -15.58 25.23
N VAL A 479 10.14 -14.38 25.68
CA VAL A 479 9.94 -13.22 24.81
C VAL A 479 11.22 -12.88 24.02
N LYS A 480 12.36 -12.74 24.71
CA LYS A 480 13.66 -12.46 24.07
C LYS A 480 14.07 -13.55 23.09
N LYS A 481 13.86 -14.83 23.46
CA LYS A 481 14.14 -15.97 22.58
C LYS A 481 13.31 -15.90 21.30
N LYS A 482 11.99 -15.70 21.40
CA LYS A 482 11.10 -15.63 20.23
C LYS A 482 11.36 -14.42 19.35
N GLN A 483 11.70 -13.28 19.93
CA GLN A 483 12.18 -12.13 19.16
C GLN A 483 13.45 -12.47 18.37
N LYS A 484 14.40 -13.18 18.97
CA LYS A 484 15.65 -13.61 18.29
C LYS A 484 15.36 -14.62 17.17
N ASP A 485 14.50 -15.61 17.43
CA ASP A 485 14.07 -16.60 16.43
C ASP A 485 13.42 -15.90 15.23
N LEU A 486 12.52 -14.95 15.48
CA LEU A 486 11.89 -14.15 14.44
C LEU A 486 12.89 -13.28 13.68
N LYS A 487 13.81 -12.60 14.37
CA LYS A 487 14.87 -11.82 13.72
C LYS A 487 15.73 -12.69 12.82
N MET A 488 16.09 -13.91 13.25
CA MET A 488 16.82 -14.85 12.39
C MET A 488 16.01 -15.20 11.14
N ILE A 489 14.73 -15.56 11.28
CA ILE A 489 13.85 -15.85 10.13
C ILE A 489 13.77 -14.63 9.21
N LEU A 490 13.54 -13.44 9.75
CA LEU A 490 13.48 -12.20 9.00
C LEU A 490 14.82 -11.91 8.33
N ILE A 491 15.97 -12.12 8.95
CA ILE A 491 17.29 -11.94 8.31
C ILE A 491 17.49 -12.97 7.18
N PHE A 492 17.09 -14.23 7.38
CA PHE A 492 17.19 -15.27 6.35
C PHE A 492 16.22 -15.04 5.17
N THR A 493 15.03 -14.49 5.41
CA THR A 493 14.10 -14.06 4.34
C THR A 493 14.45 -12.68 3.76
N SER A 494 15.22 -11.88 4.52
CA SER A 494 15.50 -10.46 4.26
C SER A 494 16.99 -10.15 4.35
N ASN A 495 17.85 -10.99 3.76
CA ASN A 495 19.25 -10.66 3.41
C ASN A 495 19.35 -9.46 2.42
N ILE A 496 18.34 -8.60 2.39
CA ILE A 496 18.16 -7.40 1.59
C ILE A 496 17.36 -6.29 2.36
N LEU A 497 17.49 -6.22 3.69
CA LEU A 497 17.12 -4.99 4.44
C LEU A 497 18.27 -4.44 5.31
N ILE A 498 19.46 -5.05 5.29
CA ILE A 498 20.57 -4.74 6.22
C ILE A 498 21.88 -4.32 5.50
N ASN A 499 21.85 -4.02 4.20
CA ASN A 499 22.99 -3.35 3.56
C ASN A 499 22.59 -1.97 3.04
N ILE A 500 22.49 -1.01 3.98
CA ILE A 500 23.07 0.34 3.87
C ILE A 500 23.54 0.72 5.27
#